data_AF-A0A1J5X0S0-F1
#
_entry.id   AF-A0A1J5X0S0-F1
#
_cell.length_a   1.000
_cell.length_b   1.000
_cell.length_c   1.000
_cell.angle_alpha   90.00
_cell.angle_beta   90.00
_cell.angle_gamma   90.00
#
_symmetry.space_group_name_H-M   'P 1'
#
loop_
_entity.id
_entity.type
_entity.pdbx_description
1 polymer ?
#
loop_
_entity_poly.entity_id
_entity_poly.type
_entity_poly.pdbx_seq_one_letter_code
_entity_poly.pdbx_strand_id
1 'polypeptide(L)'
;MDALSEIRQAVCSGERVEYYTAEKEKTGEIESAEYVCVRESVFRKDSPTGCRVRGESDKHYTLDAVCFCLEHSKLATSGYIRECHRRGIPSISAVDRGALLESLRGEGEWAHDSVPVEVLGAGIATKKDSVITKAIGREQRVLAWKSSKSDFREAARKTKSKIDELLAAYSRGAASPIRDRRPTRTKHEQ
;
A
#
# COMPACT_ATOMS: atom_id res chain seq x y z
N MET A 1 -2.78 1.57 -12.80
CA MET A 1 -3.10 0.35 -12.02
C MET A 1 -4.52 0.46 -11.54
N ASP A 2 -5.20 -0.67 -11.36
CA ASP A 2 -6.51 -0.70 -10.70
C ASP A 2 -6.37 -0.57 -9.18
N ALA A 3 -7.47 -0.20 -8.51
CA ALA A 3 -7.49 0.05 -7.08
C ALA A 3 -7.13 -1.18 -6.23
N LEU A 4 -7.48 -2.39 -6.69
CA LEU A 4 -7.22 -3.60 -5.94
C LEU A 4 -5.72 -3.94 -5.94
N SER A 5 -5.07 -3.79 -7.10
CA SER A 5 -3.62 -3.94 -7.22
C SER A 5 -2.85 -2.96 -6.33
N GLU A 6 -3.29 -1.70 -6.28
CA GLU A 6 -2.71 -0.68 -5.40
C GLU A 6 -2.86 -1.08 -3.92
N ILE A 7 -4.06 -1.52 -3.49
CA ILE A 7 -4.31 -1.99 -2.12
C ILE A 7 -3.42 -3.18 -1.80
N ARG A 8 -3.35 -4.18 -2.67
CA ARG A 8 -2.49 -5.36 -2.49
C ARG A 8 -1.04 -4.95 -2.29
N GLN A 9 -0.53 -4.07 -3.16
CA GLN A 9 0.85 -3.61 -3.06
C GLN A 9 1.12 -2.84 -1.77
N ALA A 10 0.18 -1.99 -1.33
CA ALA A 10 0.28 -1.27 -0.07
C ALA A 10 0.31 -2.23 1.12
N VAL A 11 -0.61 -3.20 1.17
CA VAL A 11 -0.67 -4.22 2.23
C VAL A 11 0.62 -5.03 2.30
N CYS A 12 1.13 -5.52 1.16
CA CYS A 12 2.40 -6.26 1.12
C CYS A 12 3.61 -5.41 1.56
N SER A 13 3.56 -4.10 1.35
CA SER A 13 4.63 -3.17 1.73
C SER A 13 4.48 -2.65 3.17
N GLY A 14 3.43 -3.05 3.89
CA GLY A 14 3.09 -2.53 5.23
C GLY A 14 2.61 -1.07 5.22
N GLU A 15 2.29 -0.52 4.05
CA GLU A 15 1.70 0.80 3.90
C GLU A 15 0.22 0.76 4.30
N ARG A 16 -0.30 1.91 4.74
CA ARG A 16 -1.70 2.03 5.15
C ARG A 16 -2.55 2.58 4.03
N VAL A 17 -3.76 2.03 3.93
CA VAL A 17 -4.84 2.64 3.16
C VAL A 17 -5.38 3.83 3.96
N GLU A 18 -5.58 4.96 3.30
CA GLU A 18 -6.08 6.18 3.92
C GLU A 18 -7.49 6.51 3.39
N TYR A 19 -8.31 7.12 4.24
CA TYR A 19 -9.71 7.37 3.93
C TYR A 19 -10.02 8.85 4.00
N TYR A 20 -10.88 9.32 3.10
CA TYR A 20 -11.20 10.73 2.94
C TYR A 20 -12.69 10.96 2.76
N THR A 21 -13.23 12.01 3.39
CA THR A 21 -14.60 12.46 3.22
C THR A 21 -14.79 13.23 1.89
N ALA A 22 -16.04 13.62 1.59
CA ALA A 22 -16.37 14.47 0.45
C ALA A 22 -15.63 15.82 0.47
N GLU A 23 -15.34 16.31 1.66
CA GLU A 23 -14.68 17.58 1.96
C GLU A 23 -13.15 17.49 1.88
N LYS A 24 -12.60 16.32 1.54
CA LYS A 24 -11.16 16.00 1.52
C LYS A 24 -10.53 15.93 2.92
N GLU A 25 -11.34 15.72 3.95
CA GLU A 25 -10.82 15.52 5.30
C GLU A 25 -10.44 14.05 5.49
N LYS A 26 -9.27 13.82 6.08
CA LYS A 26 -8.81 12.47 6.39
C LYS A 26 -9.63 11.90 7.55
N THR A 27 -10.18 10.71 7.36
CA THR A 27 -10.89 9.94 8.39
C THR A 27 -10.12 8.66 8.73
N GLY A 28 -10.33 8.16 9.96
CA GLY A 28 -9.75 6.90 10.43
C GLY A 28 -10.57 5.67 10.06
N GLU A 29 -11.80 5.85 9.57
CA GLU A 29 -12.77 4.78 9.35
C GLU A 29 -13.37 4.88 7.94
N ILE A 30 -13.48 3.75 7.26
CA ILE A 30 -14.00 3.71 5.88
C ILE A 30 -15.50 4.06 5.77
N GLU A 31 -16.27 3.86 6.83
CA GLU A 31 -17.71 4.19 6.85
C GLU A 31 -17.99 5.65 6.57
N SER A 32 -17.23 6.52 7.23
CA SER A 32 -17.35 7.98 7.09
C SER A 32 -16.66 8.50 5.82
N ALA A 33 -15.93 7.63 5.10
CA ALA A 33 -15.22 8.00 3.90
C ALA A 33 -16.15 8.03 2.69
N GLU A 34 -15.76 8.80 1.68
CA GLU A 34 -16.27 8.71 0.31
C GLU A 34 -15.16 8.28 -0.67
N TYR A 35 -13.91 8.52 -0.29
CA TYR A 35 -12.72 8.22 -1.08
C TYR A 35 -11.75 7.34 -0.32
N VAL A 36 -11.14 6.41 -1.04
CA VAL A 36 -10.04 5.56 -0.61
C VAL A 36 -8.78 6.05 -1.32
N CYS A 37 -7.77 6.39 -0.54
CA CYS A 37 -6.48 6.83 -1.02
C CYS A 37 -5.43 5.77 -0.70
N VAL A 38 -4.74 5.32 -1.73
CA VAL A 38 -3.62 4.38 -1.62
C VAL A 38 -2.46 5.04 -2.31
N ARG A 39 -1.43 5.42 -1.54
CA ARG A 39 -0.28 6.20 -2.02
C ARG A 39 -0.72 7.50 -2.67
N GLU A 40 -0.56 7.61 -3.99
CA GLU A 40 -0.91 8.79 -4.78
C GLU A 40 -2.24 8.61 -5.53
N SER A 41 -2.78 7.39 -5.52
CA SER A 41 -3.99 7.00 -6.25
C SER A 41 -5.22 7.14 -5.36
N VAL A 42 -6.27 7.75 -5.90
CA VAL A 42 -7.51 8.06 -5.17
C VAL A 42 -8.71 7.52 -5.93
N PHE A 43 -9.54 6.75 -5.24
CA PHE A 43 -10.70 6.06 -5.80
C PHE A 43 -11.94 6.36 -4.96
N ARG A 44 -13.13 6.38 -5.56
CA ARG A 44 -14.37 6.42 -4.76
C ARG A 44 -14.59 5.06 -4.10
N LYS A 45 -15.06 5.05 -2.84
CA LYS A 45 -15.26 3.78 -2.10
C LYS A 45 -16.32 2.88 -2.71
N ASP A 46 -17.31 3.44 -3.39
CA ASP A 46 -18.39 2.70 -4.06
C ASP A 46 -17.98 2.13 -5.41
N SER A 47 -16.76 2.40 -5.88
CA SER A 47 -16.27 1.87 -7.16
C SER A 47 -16.23 0.33 -7.13
N PRO A 48 -16.73 -0.34 -8.18
CA PRO A 48 -16.58 -1.78 -8.31
C PRO A 48 -15.11 -2.17 -8.44
N THR A 49 -14.74 -3.30 -7.85
CA THR A 49 -13.41 -3.91 -8.00
C THR A 49 -13.44 -5.00 -9.06
N GLY A 50 -12.27 -5.49 -9.47
CA GLY A 50 -12.17 -6.69 -10.31
C GLY A 50 -12.59 -7.99 -9.60
N CYS A 51 -12.90 -7.94 -8.29
CA CYS A 51 -13.30 -9.12 -7.53
C CYS A 51 -14.77 -9.47 -7.80
N ARG A 52 -15.00 -10.48 -8.65
CA ARG A 52 -16.32 -11.08 -8.84
C ARG A 52 -16.83 -11.76 -7.58
N VAL A 53 -18.14 -11.65 -7.37
CA VAL A 53 -18.86 -12.40 -6.32
C VAL A 53 -19.02 -13.84 -6.78
N ARG A 54 -18.59 -14.81 -5.97
CA ARG A 54 -18.69 -16.22 -6.36
C ARG A 54 -20.14 -16.64 -6.58
N GLY A 55 -20.39 -17.24 -7.75
CA GLY A 55 -21.73 -17.69 -8.17
C GLY A 55 -22.57 -16.60 -8.85
N GLU A 56 -22.06 -15.37 -8.95
CA GLU A 56 -22.76 -14.24 -9.58
C GLU A 56 -21.85 -13.59 -10.64
N SER A 57 -22.00 -13.99 -11.90
CA SER A 57 -21.10 -13.57 -13.01
C SER A 57 -21.03 -12.06 -13.23
N ASP A 58 -22.10 -11.35 -12.88
CA ASP A 58 -22.28 -9.93 -13.21
C ASP A 58 -22.05 -9.03 -11.98
N LYS A 59 -21.84 -9.60 -10.79
CA LYS A 59 -21.65 -8.83 -9.56
C LYS A 59 -20.19 -8.81 -9.14
N HIS A 60 -19.78 -7.64 -8.69
CA HIS A 60 -18.43 -7.38 -8.21
C HIS A 60 -18.50 -6.72 -6.83
N TYR A 61 -17.54 -7.04 -5.97
CA TYR A 61 -17.40 -6.37 -4.69
C TYR A 61 -16.93 -4.92 -4.90
N THR A 62 -17.40 -4.00 -4.07
CA THR A 62 -16.96 -2.60 -4.07
C THR A 62 -15.68 -2.43 -3.26
N LEU A 63 -14.97 -1.32 -3.46
CA LEU A 63 -13.81 -0.98 -2.64
C LEU A 63 -14.16 -0.86 -1.16
N ASP A 64 -15.34 -0.33 -0.86
CA ASP A 64 -15.89 -0.23 0.50
C ASP A 64 -15.91 -1.61 1.20
N ALA A 65 -16.52 -2.61 0.55
CA ALA A 65 -16.59 -3.97 1.08
C ALA A 65 -15.21 -4.62 1.26
N VAL A 66 -14.30 -4.42 0.29
CA VAL A 66 -12.94 -4.99 0.30
C VAL A 66 -12.09 -4.39 1.42
N CYS A 67 -12.04 -3.05 1.51
CA CYS A 67 -11.27 -2.37 2.54
C CYS A 67 -11.85 -2.63 3.94
N PHE A 68 -13.18 -2.64 4.10
CA PHE A 68 -13.82 -2.99 5.36
C PHE A 68 -13.46 -4.42 5.81
N CYS A 69 -13.42 -5.37 4.87
CA CYS A 69 -12.97 -6.74 5.12
C CYS A 69 -11.50 -6.81 5.58
N LEU A 70 -10.63 -5.99 4.99
CA LEU A 70 -9.21 -5.92 5.31
C LEU A 70 -8.97 -5.39 6.73
N GLU A 71 -9.65 -4.30 7.12
CA GLU A 71 -9.60 -3.71 8.48
C GLU A 71 -10.03 -4.71 9.55
N HIS A 72 -11.10 -5.45 9.24
CA HIS A 72 -11.70 -6.43 10.13
C HIS A 72 -11.20 -7.86 9.86
N SER A 73 -10.02 -8.00 9.24
CA SER A 73 -9.45 -9.31 8.90
C SER A 73 -9.14 -10.17 10.12
N LYS A 74 -8.94 -9.55 11.28
CA LYS A 74 -8.72 -10.24 12.57
C LYS A 74 -10.01 -10.81 13.18
N LEU A 75 -11.19 -10.35 12.75
CA LEU A 75 -12.44 -10.90 13.25
C LEU A 75 -12.69 -12.29 12.65
N ALA A 76 -13.27 -13.18 13.45
CA ALA A 76 -13.88 -14.40 12.92
C ALA A 76 -14.99 -14.02 11.92
N THR A 77 -15.23 -14.87 10.91
CA THR A 77 -16.19 -14.59 9.84
C THR A 77 -17.59 -14.21 10.36
N SER A 78 -18.08 -14.87 11.42
CA SER A 78 -19.37 -14.55 12.04
C SER A 78 -19.39 -13.19 12.78
N GLY A 79 -18.24 -12.73 13.28
CA GLY A 79 -18.07 -11.40 13.85
C GLY A 79 -18.03 -10.33 12.76
N TYR A 80 -17.27 -10.58 11.71
CA TYR A 80 -17.19 -9.72 10.53
C TYR A 80 -18.56 -9.50 9.87
N ILE A 81 -19.34 -10.56 9.63
CA ILE A 81 -20.68 -10.45 9.02
C ILE A 81 -21.62 -9.64 9.91
N ARG A 82 -21.57 -9.83 11.23
CA ARG A 82 -22.35 -9.02 12.19
C ARG A 82 -21.97 -7.54 12.15
N GLU A 83 -20.68 -7.25 12.00
CA GLU A 83 -20.19 -5.89 11.86
C GLU A 83 -20.68 -5.23 10.57
N CYS A 84 -20.60 -5.95 9.44
CA CYS A 84 -21.12 -5.50 8.15
C CYS A 84 -22.61 -5.13 8.25
N HIS A 85 -23.41 -6.02 8.84
CA HIS A 85 -24.84 -5.79 9.02
C HIS A 85 -25.13 -4.57 9.91
N ARG A 86 -24.36 -4.38 10.99
CA ARG A 86 -24.53 -3.24 11.90
C ARG A 86 -24.28 -1.91 11.18
N ARG A 87 -23.32 -1.89 10.26
CA ARG A 87 -22.84 -0.68 9.56
C ARG A 87 -23.46 -0.50 8.19
N GLY A 88 -24.31 -1.42 7.74
CA GLY A 88 -24.98 -1.35 6.44
C GLY A 88 -24.04 -1.56 5.25
N ILE A 89 -22.88 -2.20 5.45
CA ILE A 89 -21.90 -2.46 4.39
C ILE A 89 -22.15 -3.85 3.80
N PRO A 90 -22.15 -4.01 2.45
CA PRO A 90 -22.23 -5.31 1.82
C PRO A 90 -21.08 -6.22 2.27
N SER A 91 -21.40 -7.37 2.85
CA SER A 91 -20.38 -8.31 3.33
C SER A 91 -19.75 -9.10 2.18
N ILE A 92 -18.43 -9.30 2.23
CA ILE A 92 -17.77 -10.34 1.45
C ILE A 92 -18.27 -11.71 1.92
N SER A 93 -18.61 -12.59 0.96
CA SER A 93 -19.13 -13.92 1.29
C SER A 93 -18.13 -14.70 2.14
N ALA A 94 -18.63 -15.57 3.03
CA ALA A 94 -17.77 -16.38 3.89
C ALA A 94 -16.79 -17.26 3.10
N VAL A 95 -17.20 -17.69 1.90
CA VAL A 95 -16.41 -18.53 1.00
C VAL A 95 -15.29 -17.73 0.33
N ASP A 96 -15.57 -16.49 -0.05
CA ASP A 96 -14.61 -15.63 -0.75
C ASP A 96 -13.65 -14.91 0.20
N ARG A 97 -14.08 -14.67 1.44
CA ARG A 97 -13.33 -13.88 2.42
C ARG A 97 -11.90 -14.40 2.65
N GLY A 98 -11.72 -15.71 2.76
CA GLY A 98 -10.41 -16.32 2.95
C GLY A 98 -9.48 -16.04 1.77
N ALA A 99 -9.91 -16.43 0.57
CA ALA A 99 -9.16 -16.23 -0.67
C ALA A 99 -8.87 -14.75 -0.95
N LEU A 100 -9.79 -13.85 -0.60
CA LEU A 100 -9.61 -12.41 -0.79
C LEU A 100 -8.47 -11.89 0.09
N LEU A 101 -8.50 -12.25 1.37
CA LEU A 101 -7.49 -11.80 2.34
C LEU A 101 -6.11 -12.38 2.02
N GLU A 102 -6.04 -13.66 1.64
CA GLU A 102 -4.80 -14.30 1.18
C GLU A 102 -4.24 -13.58 -0.05
N SER A 103 -5.10 -13.26 -1.03
CA SER A 103 -4.67 -12.54 -2.23
C SER A 103 -4.16 -11.13 -1.94
N LEU A 104 -4.87 -10.36 -1.10
CA LEU A 104 -4.48 -9.02 -0.70
C LEU A 104 -3.17 -8.99 0.11
N ARG A 105 -2.86 -10.06 0.83
CA ARG A 105 -1.59 -10.21 1.56
C ARG A 105 -0.44 -10.71 0.68
N GLY A 106 -0.74 -11.09 -0.55
CA GLY A 106 0.24 -11.70 -1.47
C GLY A 106 0.56 -13.16 -1.15
N GLU A 107 -0.26 -13.80 -0.32
CA GLU A 107 -0.15 -15.21 0.09
C GLU A 107 -0.84 -16.16 -0.90
N GLY A 108 -1.65 -15.62 -1.82
CA GLY A 108 -2.34 -16.38 -2.85
C GLY A 108 -2.69 -15.55 -4.08
N GLU A 109 -3.22 -16.22 -5.10
CA GLU A 109 -3.81 -15.58 -6.27
C GLU A 109 -5.32 -15.51 -6.10
N TRP A 110 -5.92 -14.38 -6.52
CA TRP A 110 -7.38 -14.27 -6.54
C TRP A 110 -7.93 -15.17 -7.63
N ALA A 111 -8.56 -16.27 -7.21
CA ALA A 111 -8.93 -17.39 -8.09
C ALA A 111 -10.13 -17.11 -9.01
N HIS A 112 -10.74 -15.92 -8.96
CA HIS A 112 -11.94 -15.60 -9.75
C HIS A 112 -11.61 -14.58 -10.83
N ASP A 113 -11.98 -14.90 -12.08
CA ASP A 113 -11.81 -14.09 -13.29
C ASP A 113 -11.82 -12.58 -12.98
N SER A 114 -10.63 -12.02 -12.85
CA SER A 114 -10.47 -10.60 -12.58
C SER A 114 -10.80 -9.87 -13.85
N VAL A 115 -11.96 -9.24 -13.90
CA VAL A 115 -12.33 -8.42 -15.05
C VAL A 115 -11.57 -7.10 -14.95
N PRO A 116 -10.92 -6.62 -16.03
CA PRO A 116 -10.33 -5.29 -16.03
C PRO A 116 -11.39 -4.25 -15.63
N VAL A 117 -11.07 -3.39 -14.67
CA VAL A 117 -11.99 -2.37 -14.14
C VAL A 117 -12.50 -1.43 -15.24
N GLU A 118 -11.75 -1.27 -16.33
CA GLU A 118 -12.17 -0.52 -17.53
C GLU A 118 -13.45 -1.07 -18.18
N VAL A 119 -13.71 -2.38 -18.03
CA VAL A 119 -14.90 -3.06 -18.58
C VAL A 119 -16.12 -2.93 -17.65
N LEU A 120 -15.90 -2.68 -16.36
CA LEU A 120 -16.96 -2.62 -15.34
C LEU A 120 -17.71 -1.27 -15.33
N GLY A 121 -17.33 -0.35 -16.21
CA GLY A 121 -17.80 1.02 -16.19
C GLY A 121 -17.26 1.70 -14.94
N ALA A 122 -16.20 2.50 -15.07
CA ALA A 122 -15.88 3.46 -14.03
C ALA A 122 -17.16 4.28 -13.81
N GLY A 123 -17.84 4.09 -12.66
CA GLY A 123 -19.05 4.82 -12.32
C GLY A 123 -18.80 6.28 -12.65
N ILE A 124 -19.66 6.88 -13.49
CA ILE A 124 -19.38 8.14 -14.19
C ILE A 124 -18.81 9.15 -13.19
N ALA A 125 -17.48 9.29 -13.18
CA ALA A 125 -16.81 10.10 -12.18
C ALA A 125 -17.31 11.52 -12.40
N THR A 126 -18.04 12.06 -11.42
CA THR A 126 -18.63 13.37 -11.61
C THR A 126 -17.51 14.39 -11.74
N LYS A 127 -17.79 15.54 -12.36
CA LYS A 127 -16.79 16.62 -12.42
C LYS A 127 -16.28 16.98 -11.02
N LYS A 128 -17.14 16.89 -10.00
CA LYS A 128 -16.80 17.07 -8.58
C LYS A 128 -15.80 16.02 -8.10
N ASP A 129 -16.03 14.74 -8.38
CA ASP A 129 -15.14 13.64 -7.99
C ASP A 129 -13.75 13.82 -8.60
N SER A 130 -13.67 14.22 -9.88
CA SER A 130 -12.38 14.47 -10.55
C SER A 130 -11.56 15.59 -9.91
N VAL A 131 -12.22 16.58 -9.31
CA VAL A 131 -11.57 17.70 -8.62
C VAL A 131 -11.09 17.24 -7.25
N ILE A 132 -11.89 16.43 -6.56
CA ILE A 132 -11.56 15.90 -5.24
C ILE A 132 -10.37 14.93 -5.33
N THR A 133 -10.42 13.94 -6.21
CA THR A 133 -9.34 12.96 -6.40
C THR A 133 -8.02 13.64 -6.79
N LYS A 134 -8.06 14.64 -7.68
CA LYS A 134 -6.87 15.42 -8.04
C LYS A 134 -6.31 16.23 -6.87
N ALA A 135 -7.16 16.78 -6.02
CA ALA A 135 -6.73 17.55 -4.85
C ALA A 135 -6.03 16.65 -3.83
N ILE A 136 -6.69 15.55 -3.44
CA ILE A 136 -6.14 14.57 -2.49
C ILE A 136 -4.82 14.00 -3.04
N GLY A 137 -4.80 13.56 -4.31
CA GLY A 137 -3.57 13.03 -4.93
C GLY A 137 -2.45 14.07 -5.08
N ARG A 138 -2.76 15.37 -5.15
CA ARG A 138 -1.74 16.43 -5.13
C ARG A 138 -1.17 16.61 -3.73
N GLU A 139 -2.01 16.59 -2.69
CA GLU A 139 -1.56 16.67 -1.30
C GLU A 139 -0.65 15.50 -0.93
N GLN A 140 -1.03 14.28 -1.33
CA GLN A 140 -0.23 13.08 -1.10
C GLN A 140 1.15 13.16 -1.76
N ARG A 141 1.23 13.63 -3.01
CA ARG A 141 2.53 13.87 -3.68
C ARG A 141 3.39 14.90 -2.95
N VAL A 142 2.78 15.95 -2.40
CA VAL A 142 3.51 16.95 -1.62
C VAL A 142 4.02 16.35 -0.31
N LEU A 143 3.23 15.52 0.37
CA LEU A 143 3.64 14.83 1.59
C LEU A 143 4.78 13.84 1.32
N ALA A 144 4.65 13.02 0.27
CA ALA A 144 5.68 12.08 -0.17
C ALA A 144 6.99 12.80 -0.51
N TRP A 145 6.94 13.92 -1.24
CA TRP A 145 8.12 14.73 -1.55
C TRP A 145 8.78 15.32 -0.31
N LYS A 146 7.98 15.81 0.66
CA LYS A 146 8.51 16.32 1.94
C LYS A 146 9.22 15.22 2.74
N SER A 147 8.63 14.02 2.80
CA SER A 147 9.24 12.85 3.46
C SER A 147 10.57 12.48 2.81
N SER A 148 10.60 12.35 1.48
CA SER A 148 11.83 12.03 0.73
C SER A 148 12.94 13.05 0.98
N LYS A 149 12.59 14.35 1.09
CA LYS A 149 13.55 15.41 1.39
C LYS A 149 14.10 15.33 2.82
N SER A 150 13.29 14.96 3.80
CA SER A 150 13.77 14.70 5.17
C SER A 150 14.68 13.49 5.22
N ASP A 151 14.33 12.41 4.53
CA ASP A 151 15.11 11.17 4.48
C ASP A 151 16.49 11.42 3.87
N PHE A 152 16.54 12.17 2.77
CA PHE A 152 17.79 12.60 2.15
C PHE A 152 18.66 13.45 3.10
N ARG A 153 18.06 14.40 3.82
CA ARG A 153 18.78 15.23 4.79
C ARG A 153 19.30 14.41 5.97
N GLU A 154 18.57 13.41 6.42
CA GLU A 154 19.00 12.52 7.48
C GLU A 154 20.15 11.60 7.02
N ALA A 155 20.03 11.02 5.81
CA ALA A 155 21.10 10.23 5.21
C ALA A 155 22.39 11.05 5.06
N ALA A 156 22.29 12.29 4.57
CA ALA A 156 23.43 13.20 4.47
C ALA A 156 24.07 13.52 5.83
N ARG A 157 23.26 13.71 6.89
CA ARG A 157 23.76 13.92 8.26
C ARG A 157 24.50 12.69 8.78
N LYS A 158 23.96 11.48 8.58
CA LYS A 158 24.62 10.22 8.96
C LYS A 158 25.95 10.04 8.21
N THR A 159 25.97 10.29 6.91
CA THR A 159 27.19 10.21 6.10
C THR A 159 28.24 11.23 6.55
N LYS A 160 27.84 12.48 6.83
CA LYS A 160 28.76 13.50 7.35
C LYS A 160 29.35 13.09 8.70
N SER A 161 28.51 12.62 9.63
CA SER A 161 28.97 12.13 10.93
C SER A 161 29.96 10.97 10.81
N LYS A 162 29.74 10.05 9.86
CA LYS A 162 30.66 8.93 9.57
C LYS A 162 32.01 9.43 9.04
N ILE A 163 31.98 10.44 8.16
CA ILE A 163 33.20 11.06 7.62
C ILE A 163 33.97 11.76 8.74
N ASP A 164 33.30 12.54 9.59
CA ASP A 164 33.93 13.23 10.71
C ASP A 164 34.55 12.24 11.72
N GLU A 165 33.88 11.11 11.97
CA GLU A 165 34.41 10.01 12.80
C GLU A 165 35.68 9.38 12.18
N LEU A 166 35.67 9.09 10.87
CA LEU A 166 36.82 8.55 10.16
C LEU A 166 38.01 9.51 10.14
N LEU A 167 37.75 10.82 9.93
CA LEU A 167 38.78 11.85 9.99
C LEU A 167 39.35 11.97 11.40
N ALA A 168 38.51 11.94 12.44
CA ALA A 168 38.96 11.95 13.83
C ALA A 168 39.75 10.69 14.22
N ALA A 169 39.44 9.53 13.64
CA ALA A 169 40.22 8.30 13.83
C ALA A 169 41.60 8.40 13.14
N TYR A 170 41.64 8.96 11.93
CA TYR A 170 42.87 9.19 11.17
C TYR A 170 43.81 10.17 11.90
N SER A 171 43.27 11.29 12.41
CA SER A 171 44.04 12.28 13.18
C SER A 171 44.56 11.75 14.52
N ARG A 172 43.96 10.70 15.07
CA ARG A 172 44.42 10.01 16.30
C ARG A 172 45.50 8.95 16.05
N GLY A 173 46.00 8.83 14.82
CA GLY A 173 47.09 7.91 14.48
C GLY A 173 46.67 6.43 14.35
N ALA A 174 45.37 6.14 14.25
CA ALA A 174 44.92 4.79 13.95
C ALA A 174 45.15 4.49 12.46
N ALA A 175 46.17 3.68 12.16
CA ALA A 175 46.46 3.20 10.81
C ALA A 175 45.22 2.52 10.20
N SER A 176 44.89 2.89 8.96
CA SER A 176 43.78 2.31 8.21
C SER A 176 43.89 0.79 8.10
N PRO A 177 42.76 0.04 8.13
CA PRO A 177 42.77 -1.37 7.75
C PRO A 177 42.72 -1.46 6.22
N ILE A 178 43.79 -1.02 5.54
CA ILE A 178 44.01 -1.42 4.15
C ILE A 178 44.49 -2.88 4.22
N ARG A 179 43.55 -3.81 4.04
CA ARG A 179 43.88 -5.22 3.82
C ARG A 179 44.63 -5.34 2.50
N ASP A 180 45.96 -5.38 2.59
CA ASP A 180 46.84 -5.85 1.52
C ASP A 180 46.47 -7.29 1.16
N ARG A 181 45.65 -7.46 0.11
CA ARG A 181 45.55 -8.74 -0.60
C ARG A 181 46.75 -8.85 -1.53
N ARG A 182 47.88 -9.36 -1.03
CA ARG A 182 48.93 -9.88 -1.91
C ARG A 182 48.53 -11.27 -2.43
N PRO A 183 48.60 -11.53 -3.74
CA PRO A 183 48.47 -12.89 -4.26
C PRO A 183 49.76 -13.67 -3.97
N THR A 184 49.62 -14.84 -3.34
CA THR A 184 50.73 -15.77 -3.09
C THR A 184 51.15 -16.42 -4.41
N ARG A 185 52.37 -16.13 -4.85
CA ARG A 185 53.03 -16.77 -5.98
C ARG A 185 53.68 -18.06 -5.48
N THR A 186 53.11 -19.21 -5.82
CA THR A 186 53.71 -20.53 -5.63
C THR A 186 54.96 -20.67 -6.51
N LYS A 187 56.09 -21.05 -5.90
CA LYS A 187 57.25 -21.58 -6.63
C LYS A 187 57.23 -23.10 -6.50
N HIS A 188 57.15 -23.76 -7.64
CA HIS A 188 57.54 -25.16 -7.82
C HIS A 188 59.07 -25.24 -7.76
N GLU A 189 59.59 -26.15 -6.95
CA GLU A 189 60.93 -26.73 -7.15
C GLU A 189 60.76 -28.22 -7.49
N GLN A 190 61.58 -28.63 -8.45
CA GLN A 190 61.73 -29.99 -8.97
C GLN A 190 62.60 -30.84 -8.05
#